data_AF-A0A355WIK2-F1
#
_entry.id   AF-A0A355WIK2-F1
#
_cell.length_a   1.000
_cell.length_b   1.000
_cell.length_c   1.000
_cell.angle_alpha   90.00
_cell.angle_beta   90.00
_cell.angle_gamma   90.00
#
_symmetry.space_group_name_H-M   'P 1'
#
loop_
_entity.id
_entity.type
_entity.pdbx_description
1 polymer ?
#
loop_
_entity_poly.entity_id
_entity_poly.type
_entity_poly.pdbx_seq_one_letter_code
_entity_poly.pdbx_strand_id
1 'polypeptide(L)' 'DTTDIQQAAEALLVRADISYAHVRSASNNCFQVRVDRA' A
#
# COMPACT_ATOMS: atom_id res chain seq x y z
N ASP A 1 8.97 2.72 -13.22
CA ASP A 1 7.55 2.53 -13.53
C ASP A 1 6.82 2.16 -12.23
N THR A 2 5.59 2.63 -12.04
CA THR A 2 4.81 2.42 -10.79
C THR A 2 3.79 1.29 -10.91
N THR A 3 3.72 0.61 -12.05
CA THR A 3 2.75 -0.44 -12.35
C THR A 3 2.76 -1.59 -11.33
N ASP A 4 3.93 -1.92 -10.79
CA ASP A 4 4.08 -2.96 -9.74
C ASP A 4 3.40 -2.59 -8.41
N ILE A 5 3.22 -1.30 -8.13
CA ILE A 5 2.58 -0.80 -6.90
C ILE A 5 1.10 -1.22 -6.88
N GLN A 6 0.42 -1.20 -8.02
CA GLN A 6 -0.99 -1.58 -8.10
C GLN A 6 -1.16 -3.07 -7.79
N GLN A 7 -0.35 -3.94 -8.40
CA GLN A 7 -0.41 -5.38 -8.15
C GLN A 7 -0.08 -5.72 -6.69
N ALA A 8 0.94 -5.07 -6.12
CA ALA A 8 1.30 -5.26 -4.72
C ALA A 8 0.19 -4.77 -3.77
N ALA A 9 -0.46 -3.63 -4.08
CA ALA A 9 -1.57 -3.11 -3.28
C ALA A 9 -2.77 -4.07 -3.31
N GLU A 10 -3.16 -4.58 -4.48
CA GLU A 10 -4.26 -5.55 -4.61
C GLU A 10 -4.00 -6.82 -3.78
N ALA A 11 -2.78 -7.36 -3.84
CA ALA A 11 -2.39 -8.53 -3.05
C ALA A 11 -2.44 -8.28 -1.52
N LEU A 12 -2.18 -7.04 -1.07
CA LEU A 12 -2.26 -6.67 0.34
C LEU A 12 -3.70 -6.38 0.79
N LEU A 13 -4.55 -5.83 -0.08
CA LEU A 13 -5.94 -5.48 0.26
C LEU A 13 -6.84 -6.72 0.46
N VAL A 14 -6.57 -7.82 -0.26
CA VAL A 14 -7.33 -9.08 -0.09
C VAL A 14 -7.04 -9.78 1.24
N ARG A 15 -5.94 -9.43 1.91
CA ARG A 15 -5.54 -10.02 3.18
C ARG A 15 -6.39 -9.46 4.33
N ALA A 16 -7.12 -10.33 5.01
CA ALA A 16 -7.97 -9.96 6.15
C ALA A 16 -7.16 -9.70 7.44
N ASP A 17 -5.91 -10.19 7.49
CA ASP A 17 -5.00 -10.05 8.63
C ASP A 17 -4.21 -8.72 8.63
N ILE A 18 -4.32 -7.93 7.57
CA ILE A 18 -3.65 -6.63 7.47
C ILE A 18 -4.60 -5.53 7.91
N SER A 19 -4.31 -4.92 9.06
CA SER A 19 -5.05 -3.77 9.58
C SER A 19 -4.47 -2.43 9.11
N TYR A 20 -3.21 -2.39 8.67
CA TYR A 20 -2.52 -1.17 8.27
C TYR A 20 -1.35 -1.44 7.32
N ALA A 21 -1.17 -0.60 6.30
CA ALA A 21 -0.05 -0.65 5.37
C ALA A 21 0.67 0.69 5.33
N HIS A 22 2.00 0.67 5.40
CA HIS A 22 2.83 1.87 5.29
C HIS A 22 3.69 1.77 4.03
N VAL A 23 3.40 2.62 3.06
CA VAL A 23 4.19 2.70 1.82
C VAL A 23 5.22 3.82 1.94
N ARG A 24 6.45 3.57 1.52
CA ARG A 24 7.50 4.60 1.42
C ARG A 24 8.14 4.51 0.06
N SER A 25 8.26 5.63 -0.64
CA SER A 25 9.08 5.69 -1.85
C SER A 25 10.55 5.85 -1.43
N ALA A 26 11.45 5.13 -2.11
CA ALA A 26 12.89 5.22 -1.88
C ALA A 26 13.49 6.54 -2.41
N SER A 27 12.75 7.27 -3.27
CA SER A 27 13.29 8.40 -4.05
C SER A 27 12.56 9.72 -3.87
N ASN A 28 11.34 9.75 -3.30
CA ASN A 28 10.64 10.99 -2.96
C ASN A 28 9.83 10.83 -1.67
N ASN A 29 9.83 11.88 -0.84
CA ASN A 29 9.28 11.93 0.52
C ASN A 29 8.00 11.11 0.71
N CYS A 30 8.09 10.12 1.60
CA CYS A 30 7.02 9.37 2.28
C CYS A 30 5.58 9.81 1.97
N PHE A 31 4.85 8.99 1.22
CA PHE A 31 3.39 9.07 1.14
C PHE A 31 2.78 8.11 2.17
N GLN A 32 2.15 8.62 3.22
CA GLN A 32 1.36 7.79 4.11
C GLN A 32 -0.02 7.58 3.49
N VAL A 33 -0.34 6.34 3.17
CA VAL A 33 -1.68 5.93 2.75
C VAL A 33 -2.29 5.12 3.88
N ARG A 34 -3.39 5.61 4.44
CA ARG A 34 -4.20 4.87 5.41
C ARG A 34 -5.40 4.32 4.65
N VAL A 35 -5.49 3.01 4.53
CA VAL A 35 -6.67 2.34 3.97
C VAL A 35 -7.51 1.86 5.14
N ASP A 36 -8.60 2.56 5.44
CA ASP A 36 -9.60 2.12 6.40
C ASP A 36 -10.58 1.16 5.70
N ARG A 37 -10.85 0.02 6.32
CA ARG A 37 -11.88 -0.93 5.88
C ARG A 37 -13.23 -0.42 6.38
N ALA A 38 -14.21 -0.23 5.49
CA ALA A 38 -15.58 0.17 5.84
C ALA A 38 -16.33 -0.94 6.57
#